data_AF-A0A7V4MQF1-F1
#
_entry.id   AF-A0A7V4MQF1-F1
#
_cell.length_a   1.000
_cell.length_b   1.000
_cell.length_c   1.000
_cell.angle_alpha   90.00
_cell.angle_beta   90.00
_cell.angle_gamma   90.00
#
_symmetry.space_group_name_H-M   'P 1'
#
loop_
_entity.id
_entity.type
_entity.pdbx_description
1 polymer ?
#
loop_
_entity_poly.entity_id
_entity_poly.type
_entity_poly.pdbx_seq_one_letter_code
_entity_poly.pdbx_strand_id
1 'polypeptide(L)'
;MKSEKKKNYAWYALRRTLPVWSFEENLKELAKCLPQYKVDELIVKVDTEEFTHGQPPYDWVKDYQPKLFQIKETMTKLGILFSINPWITVGHCDRGRDARKQLPGLRTVVGHDGVECTCCACPLSTVWREHVEKIWKLYAEAKPHVIWVEDDIRTFNHAPARFGCFCPEHLKKFSERVGQKVGRHELVAAILKPGKPHPWRAIYLDMQAELMIETVAFLARVVHEISPETNLGLM
;
A
#
# COMPACT_ATOMS: atom_id res chain seq x y z
N MET A 1 -12.30 -1.42 -50.63
CA MET A 1 -11.72 -2.00 -49.39
C MET A 1 -12.42 -1.37 -48.20
N LYS A 2 -13.31 -2.10 -47.52
CA LYS A 2 -13.91 -1.63 -46.26
C LYS A 2 -12.83 -1.69 -45.20
N SER A 3 -12.49 -0.55 -44.58
CA SER A 3 -11.59 -0.51 -43.43
C SER A 3 -12.14 -1.44 -42.34
N GLU A 4 -11.43 -2.51 -42.01
CA GLU A 4 -11.72 -3.26 -40.80
C GLU A 4 -11.62 -2.28 -39.63
N LYS A 5 -12.76 -1.95 -39.02
CA LYS A 5 -12.77 -1.22 -37.75
C LYS A 5 -11.94 -2.07 -36.79
N LYS A 6 -10.76 -1.56 -36.37
CA LYS A 6 -10.00 -2.14 -35.25
C LYS A 6 -10.99 -2.45 -34.14
N LYS A 7 -11.15 -3.72 -33.79
CA LYS A 7 -11.96 -4.08 -32.62
C LYS A 7 -11.28 -3.41 -31.43
N ASN A 8 -12.00 -2.50 -30.77
CA ASN A 8 -11.57 -1.93 -29.50
C ASN A 8 -11.47 -3.10 -28.53
N TYR A 9 -10.24 -3.51 -28.23
CA TYR A 9 -9.96 -4.51 -27.22
C TYR A 9 -9.91 -3.80 -25.86
N ALA A 10 -10.69 -4.32 -24.91
CA ALA A 10 -10.68 -3.85 -23.52
C ALA A 10 -9.82 -4.81 -22.71
N TRP A 11 -8.99 -4.27 -21.82
CA TRP A 11 -8.17 -5.04 -20.88
C TRP A 11 -9.03 -5.48 -19.70
N TYR A 12 -9.10 -6.78 -19.45
CA TYR A 12 -9.82 -7.36 -18.34
C TYR A 12 -8.85 -7.86 -17.27
N ALA A 13 -8.86 -7.21 -16.11
CA ALA A 13 -8.10 -7.64 -14.94
C ALA A 13 -9.03 -8.17 -13.84
N LEU A 14 -8.79 -9.39 -13.37
CA LEU A 14 -9.52 -9.97 -12.23
C LEU A 14 -8.72 -9.79 -10.95
N ARG A 15 -9.33 -9.16 -9.93
CA ARG A 15 -8.79 -9.15 -8.55
C ARG A 15 -9.32 -10.34 -7.76
N ARG A 16 -8.43 -11.17 -7.19
CA ARG A 16 -8.82 -12.37 -6.43
C ARG A 16 -7.89 -12.63 -5.26
N THR A 17 -8.45 -13.04 -4.13
CA THR A 17 -7.69 -13.63 -3.01
C THR A 17 -7.74 -15.15 -3.14
N LEU A 18 -6.59 -15.83 -2.97
CA LEU A 18 -6.53 -17.29 -2.88
C LEU A 18 -6.14 -17.68 -1.44
N PRO A 19 -7.11 -17.91 -0.54
CA PRO A 19 -6.80 -18.21 0.86
C PRO A 19 -6.13 -19.58 1.00
N VAL A 20 -5.29 -19.72 2.03
CA VAL A 20 -4.40 -20.89 2.20
C VAL A 20 -5.18 -22.22 2.28
N TRP A 21 -6.32 -22.24 2.96
CA TRP A 21 -7.11 -23.47 3.20
C TRP A 21 -7.86 -24.00 1.97
N SER A 22 -8.04 -23.19 0.93
CA SER A 22 -8.71 -23.61 -0.31
C SER A 22 -7.90 -23.20 -1.55
N PHE A 23 -6.60 -23.03 -1.39
CA PHE A 23 -5.70 -22.51 -2.41
C PHE A 23 -5.76 -23.33 -3.71
N GLU A 24 -5.62 -24.66 -3.61
CA GLU A 24 -5.60 -25.57 -4.76
C GLU A 24 -6.92 -25.59 -5.53
N GLU A 25 -8.05 -25.52 -4.83
CA GLU A 25 -9.37 -25.45 -5.45
C GLU A 25 -9.53 -24.14 -6.21
N ASN A 26 -9.18 -23.01 -5.58
CA ASN A 26 -9.26 -21.69 -6.20
C ASN A 26 -8.32 -21.57 -7.42
N LEU A 27 -7.10 -22.10 -7.34
CA LEU A 27 -6.17 -22.06 -8.46
C LEU A 27 -6.67 -22.89 -9.65
N LYS A 28 -7.24 -24.07 -9.39
CA LYS A 28 -7.88 -24.91 -10.43
C LYS A 28 -9.08 -24.22 -11.07
N GLU A 29 -9.90 -23.55 -10.26
CA GLU A 29 -11.03 -22.76 -10.76
C GLU A 29 -10.54 -21.64 -11.68
N LEU A 30 -9.54 -20.86 -11.26
CA LEU A 30 -8.97 -19.78 -12.07
C LEU A 30 -8.37 -20.29 -13.38
N ALA A 31 -7.65 -21.42 -13.34
CA ALA A 31 -7.06 -22.01 -14.54
C ALA A 31 -8.11 -22.39 -15.60
N LYS A 32 -9.34 -22.72 -15.17
CA LYS A 32 -10.48 -22.97 -16.05
C LYS A 32 -11.17 -21.68 -16.50
N CYS A 33 -11.48 -20.80 -15.54
CA CYS A 33 -12.35 -19.65 -15.77
C CYS A 33 -11.66 -18.50 -16.51
N LEU A 34 -10.40 -18.20 -16.20
CA LEU A 34 -9.74 -17.02 -16.78
C LEU A 34 -9.63 -17.07 -18.31
N PRO A 35 -9.22 -18.20 -18.94
CA PRO A 35 -9.23 -18.30 -20.40
C PRO A 35 -10.65 -18.27 -20.99
N GLN A 36 -11.62 -18.93 -20.32
CA GLN A 36 -13.02 -18.96 -20.74
C GLN A 36 -13.60 -17.55 -20.87
N TYR A 37 -13.27 -16.66 -19.93
CA TYR A 37 -13.75 -15.28 -19.91
C TYR A 37 -12.79 -14.28 -20.55
N LYS A 38 -11.68 -14.75 -21.15
CA LYS A 38 -10.66 -13.91 -21.81
C LYS A 38 -10.13 -12.81 -20.89
N VAL A 39 -9.81 -13.20 -19.65
CA VAL A 39 -9.13 -12.33 -18.68
C VAL A 39 -7.65 -12.22 -19.08
N ASP A 40 -7.12 -11.00 -19.07
CA ASP A 40 -5.76 -10.68 -19.50
C ASP A 40 -4.78 -10.67 -18.32
N GLU A 41 -5.27 -10.32 -17.13
CA GLU A 41 -4.46 -10.17 -15.92
C GLU A 41 -5.19 -10.72 -14.69
N LEU A 42 -4.48 -11.51 -13.89
CA LEU A 42 -4.87 -11.87 -12.54
C LEU A 42 -4.10 -11.01 -11.55
N ILE A 43 -4.81 -10.21 -10.76
CA ILE A 43 -4.26 -9.43 -9.64
C ILE A 43 -4.58 -10.18 -8.35
N VAL A 44 -3.55 -10.77 -7.74
CA VAL A 44 -3.69 -11.50 -6.48
C VAL A 44 -3.64 -10.54 -5.32
N LYS A 45 -4.75 -10.45 -4.57
CA LYS A 45 -4.78 -9.69 -3.32
C LYS A 45 -4.22 -10.53 -2.17
N VAL A 46 -3.30 -9.98 -1.40
CA VAL A 46 -2.58 -10.69 -0.33
C VAL A 46 -2.92 -10.07 1.03
N ASP A 47 -3.27 -10.93 2.01
CA ASP A 47 -3.65 -10.57 3.40
C ASP A 47 -4.93 -9.72 3.53
N THR A 48 -6.04 -10.18 2.95
CA THR A 48 -7.21 -9.31 2.70
C THR A 48 -8.34 -9.39 3.71
N GLU A 49 -9.11 -8.30 3.80
CA GLU A 49 -10.44 -8.19 4.44
C GLU A 49 -10.46 -8.61 5.91
N GLU A 50 -11.44 -9.42 6.36
CA GLU A 50 -11.57 -9.88 7.74
C GLU A 50 -10.37 -10.70 8.20
N PHE A 51 -9.61 -11.27 7.27
CA PHE A 51 -8.43 -12.10 7.53
C PHE A 51 -7.13 -11.29 7.61
N THR A 52 -7.15 -9.98 7.32
CA THR A 52 -5.91 -9.20 7.37
C THR A 52 -5.36 -9.12 8.79
N HIS A 53 -4.05 -9.24 8.88
CA HIS A 53 -3.30 -9.04 10.11
C HIS A 53 -3.07 -7.55 10.41
N GLY A 54 -3.47 -6.65 9.51
CA GLY A 54 -3.12 -5.24 9.58
C GLY A 54 -1.80 -5.02 8.87
N GLN A 55 -0.73 -4.74 9.62
CA GLN A 55 0.61 -4.83 9.05
C GLN A 55 0.96 -6.33 8.92
N PRO A 56 1.09 -6.89 7.70
CA PRO A 56 1.24 -8.33 7.53
C PRO A 56 2.53 -8.81 8.22
N PRO A 57 2.52 -9.89 9.02
CA PRO A 57 3.74 -10.47 9.57
C PRO A 57 4.67 -10.98 8.47
N TYR A 58 5.98 -10.85 8.67
CA TYR A 58 6.97 -11.33 7.68
C TYR A 58 6.82 -12.82 7.41
N ASP A 59 6.74 -13.65 8.45
CA ASP A 59 6.63 -15.11 8.32
C ASP A 59 5.35 -15.51 7.58
N TRP A 60 4.24 -14.82 7.84
CA TRP A 60 2.99 -15.07 7.13
C TRP A 60 3.13 -14.81 5.61
N VAL A 61 3.79 -13.71 5.22
CA VAL A 61 4.07 -13.44 3.79
C VAL A 61 5.04 -14.46 3.22
N LYS A 62 6.08 -14.82 4.00
CA LYS A 62 7.10 -15.79 3.59
C LYS A 62 6.49 -17.18 3.33
N ASP A 63 5.57 -17.61 4.17
CA ASP A 63 4.85 -18.88 4.02
C ASP A 63 3.85 -18.86 2.87
N TYR A 64 3.32 -17.68 2.52
CA TYR A 64 2.46 -17.51 1.35
C TYR A 64 3.25 -17.40 0.04
N GLN A 65 4.52 -16.99 0.08
CA GLN A 65 5.33 -16.75 -1.12
C GLN A 65 5.42 -17.93 -2.10
N PRO A 66 5.60 -19.20 -1.67
CA PRO A 66 5.61 -20.34 -2.60
C PRO A 66 4.32 -20.43 -3.44
N LYS A 67 3.17 -20.02 -2.88
CA LYS A 67 1.89 -19.98 -3.59
C LYS A 67 1.89 -18.90 -4.67
N LEU A 68 2.52 -17.75 -4.43
CA LEU A 68 2.69 -16.71 -5.46
C LEU A 68 3.49 -17.24 -6.66
N PHE A 69 4.54 -18.04 -6.41
CA PHE A 69 5.29 -18.69 -7.49
C PHE A 69 4.43 -19.69 -8.28
N GLN A 70 3.64 -20.51 -7.59
CA GLN A 70 2.72 -21.46 -8.24
C GLN A 70 1.64 -20.75 -9.07
N ILE A 71 1.10 -19.63 -8.58
CA ILE A 71 0.17 -18.79 -9.35
C ILE A 71 0.88 -18.23 -10.59
N LYS A 72 2.08 -17.64 -10.43
CA LYS A 72 2.86 -17.09 -11.55
C LYS A 72 3.09 -18.13 -12.64
N GLU A 73 3.52 -19.32 -12.26
CA GLU A 73 3.76 -20.43 -13.20
C GLU A 73 2.48 -20.81 -13.95
N THR A 74 1.36 -20.95 -13.22
CA THR A 74 0.06 -21.29 -13.79
C THR A 74 -0.42 -20.23 -14.77
N MET A 75 -0.36 -18.94 -14.40
CA MET A 75 -0.78 -17.84 -15.27
C MET A 75 0.10 -17.73 -16.51
N THR A 76 1.42 -17.94 -16.36
CA THR A 76 2.36 -17.95 -17.50
C THR A 76 2.00 -19.04 -18.52
N LYS A 77 1.67 -20.25 -18.06
CA LYS A 77 1.22 -21.35 -18.93
C LYS A 77 -0.08 -21.03 -19.68
N LEU A 78 -0.93 -20.18 -19.11
CA LEU A 78 -2.21 -19.77 -19.70
C LEU A 78 -2.11 -18.51 -20.56
N GLY A 79 -0.94 -17.87 -20.62
CA GLY A 79 -0.75 -16.59 -21.32
C GLY A 79 -1.42 -15.40 -20.62
N ILE A 80 -1.64 -15.49 -19.31
CA ILE A 80 -2.28 -14.46 -18.48
C ILE A 80 -1.21 -13.74 -17.66
N LEU A 81 -1.29 -12.42 -17.56
CA LEU A 81 -0.38 -11.66 -16.71
C LEU A 81 -0.71 -11.87 -15.23
N PHE A 82 0.33 -11.98 -14.41
CA PHE A 82 0.20 -12.14 -12.97
C PHE A 82 0.68 -10.87 -12.27
N SER A 83 -0.17 -10.29 -11.44
CA SER A 83 0.11 -9.10 -10.65
C SER A 83 -0.26 -9.34 -9.19
N ILE A 84 0.29 -8.51 -8.30
CA ILE A 84 0.06 -8.61 -6.85
C ILE A 84 -0.52 -7.29 -6.36
N ASN A 85 -1.46 -7.36 -5.41
CA ASN A 85 -1.94 -6.23 -4.64
C ASN A 85 -1.80 -6.56 -3.14
N PRO A 86 -0.76 -6.04 -2.46
CA PRO A 86 -0.71 -6.11 -1.00
C PRO A 86 -1.91 -5.35 -0.44
N TRP A 87 -2.69 -5.98 0.45
CA TRP A 87 -3.90 -5.36 0.99
C TRP A 87 -3.60 -4.12 1.84
N ILE A 88 -2.49 -4.15 2.58
CA ILE A 88 -2.06 -3.07 3.46
C ILE A 88 -0.59 -2.74 3.19
N THR A 89 -0.33 -1.44 3.03
CA THR A 89 1.00 -0.83 3.02
C THR A 89 1.11 0.12 4.22
N VAL A 90 0.30 1.19 4.23
CA VAL A 90 0.14 2.07 5.40
C VAL A 90 -1.07 1.64 6.23
N GLY A 91 -2.17 1.29 5.55
CA GLY A 91 -3.38 0.71 6.11
C GLY A 91 -4.50 1.72 6.37
N HIS A 92 -5.72 1.36 5.97
CA HIS A 92 -6.93 2.18 6.04
C HIS A 92 -7.38 2.64 7.43
N CYS A 93 -7.39 1.70 8.39
CA CYS A 93 -7.93 1.93 9.72
C CYS A 93 -7.56 0.79 10.67
N ASP A 94 -7.66 1.05 11.96
CA ASP A 94 -7.25 0.08 12.99
C ASP A 94 -8.16 -1.16 13.06
N ARG A 95 -9.49 -0.98 13.03
CA ARG A 95 -10.50 -2.07 13.21
C ARG A 95 -10.16 -3.00 14.39
N GLY A 96 -9.70 -2.43 15.51
CA GLY A 96 -9.34 -3.18 16.72
C GLY A 96 -8.00 -3.91 16.67
N ARG A 97 -7.23 -3.78 15.57
CA ARG A 97 -5.89 -4.36 15.42
C ARG A 97 -4.84 -3.46 16.07
N ASP A 98 -3.78 -4.07 16.58
CA ASP A 98 -2.64 -3.36 17.13
C ASP A 98 -1.34 -3.92 16.54
N ALA A 99 -0.85 -3.27 15.49
CA ALA A 99 0.38 -3.67 14.79
C ALA A 99 1.64 -3.44 15.64
N ARG A 100 1.57 -2.58 16.66
CA ARG A 100 2.72 -2.29 17.55
C ARG A 100 3.12 -3.49 18.39
N LYS A 101 2.18 -4.43 18.62
CA LYS A 101 2.45 -5.71 19.29
C LYS A 101 3.29 -6.64 18.43
N GLN A 102 3.12 -6.57 17.12
CA GLN A 102 3.83 -7.40 16.14
C GLN A 102 5.15 -6.74 15.71
N LEU A 103 5.18 -5.41 15.70
CA LEU A 103 6.32 -4.58 15.30
C LEU A 103 6.71 -3.64 16.45
N PRO A 104 7.51 -4.09 17.42
CA PRO A 104 7.97 -3.25 18.51
C PRO A 104 8.68 -1.99 18.00
N GLY A 105 8.28 -0.82 18.51
CA GLY A 105 8.80 0.47 18.06
C GLY A 105 8.13 1.05 16.80
N LEU A 106 7.13 0.36 16.25
CA LEU A 106 6.30 0.91 15.18
C LEU A 106 5.68 2.24 15.63
N ARG A 107 5.90 3.28 14.82
CA ARG A 107 5.22 4.57 14.99
C ARG A 107 4.04 4.62 14.05
N THR A 108 2.88 4.98 14.59
CA THR A 108 1.62 5.02 13.87
C THR A 108 1.20 6.45 13.55
N VAL A 109 0.19 6.59 12.72
CA VAL A 109 -0.42 7.89 12.42
C VAL A 109 -0.98 8.50 13.71
N VAL A 110 -0.69 9.77 13.95
CA VAL A 110 -1.25 10.56 15.06
C VAL A 110 -2.12 11.66 14.45
N GLY A 111 -3.40 11.69 14.77
CA GLY A 111 -4.35 12.66 14.25
C GLY A 111 -4.12 14.09 14.75
N HIS A 112 -4.79 15.04 14.10
CA HIS A 112 -4.82 16.46 14.48
C HIS A 112 -5.19 16.74 15.95
N ASP A 113 -6.08 15.92 16.50
CA ASP A 113 -6.58 15.92 17.88
C ASP A 113 -5.70 15.10 18.84
N GLY A 114 -4.71 14.40 18.29
CA GLY A 114 -3.79 13.57 19.04
C GLY A 114 -4.24 12.14 19.25
N VAL A 115 -5.33 11.71 18.64
CA VAL A 115 -5.65 10.28 18.61
C VAL A 115 -4.53 9.53 17.89
N GLU A 116 -4.06 8.44 18.47
CA GLU A 116 -3.05 7.59 17.86
C GLU A 116 -3.73 6.38 17.23
N CYS A 117 -3.40 6.09 15.98
CA CYS A 117 -3.74 4.82 15.38
C CYS A 117 -2.93 3.70 16.06
N THR A 118 -3.43 2.48 16.00
CA THR A 118 -2.77 1.28 16.52
C THR A 118 -2.28 0.36 15.40
N CYS A 119 -2.75 0.55 14.17
CA CYS A 119 -2.38 -0.24 13.00
C CYS A 119 -1.87 0.61 11.82
N CYS A 120 -2.50 1.76 11.56
CA CYS A 120 -2.10 2.65 10.46
C CYS A 120 -0.69 3.21 10.71
N ALA A 121 0.27 2.81 9.88
CA ALA A 121 1.67 3.13 10.09
C ALA A 121 1.99 4.57 9.68
N CYS A 122 2.90 5.22 10.41
CA CYS A 122 3.48 6.47 9.96
C CYS A 122 4.54 6.17 8.88
N PRO A 123 4.51 6.78 7.67
CA PRO A 123 5.55 6.57 6.65
C PRO A 123 6.96 7.03 7.07
N LEU A 124 7.08 7.79 8.17
CA LEU A 124 8.36 8.17 8.81
C LEU A 124 8.81 7.21 9.92
N SER A 125 8.05 6.15 10.18
CA SER A 125 8.50 5.08 11.08
C SER A 125 9.60 4.28 10.40
N THR A 126 10.80 4.27 10.98
CA THR A 126 11.92 3.44 10.49
C THR A 126 11.58 1.96 10.59
N VAL A 127 10.95 1.54 11.71
CA VAL A 127 10.45 0.16 11.89
C VAL A 127 9.48 -0.24 10.79
N TRP A 128 8.56 0.65 10.41
CA TRP A 128 7.66 0.38 9.28
C TRP A 128 8.44 0.24 7.97
N ARG A 129 9.38 1.14 7.66
CA ARG A 129 10.17 1.08 6.42
C ARG A 129 10.98 -0.21 6.35
N GLU A 130 11.65 -0.59 7.42
CA GLU A 130 12.43 -1.84 7.50
C GLU A 130 11.53 -3.07 7.31
N HIS A 131 10.34 -3.06 7.90
CA HIS A 131 9.37 -4.15 7.77
C HIS A 131 8.80 -4.27 6.37
N VAL A 132 8.33 -3.14 5.81
CA VAL A 132 7.78 -3.06 4.45
C VAL A 132 8.85 -3.43 3.42
N GLU A 133 10.09 -3.01 3.60
CA GLU A 133 11.20 -3.40 2.71
C GLU A 133 11.32 -4.93 2.64
N LYS A 134 11.35 -5.61 3.79
CA LYS A 134 11.46 -7.08 3.84
C LYS A 134 10.31 -7.77 3.12
N ILE A 135 9.08 -7.33 3.37
CA ILE A 135 7.87 -7.94 2.80
C ILE A 135 7.75 -7.67 1.31
N TRP A 136 8.04 -6.45 0.87
CA TRP A 136 7.95 -6.07 -0.53
C TRP A 136 9.02 -6.75 -1.38
N LYS A 137 10.19 -7.04 -0.81
CA LYS A 137 11.18 -7.92 -1.46
C LYS A 137 10.61 -9.32 -1.72
N LEU A 138 9.87 -9.90 -0.77
CA LEU A 138 9.21 -11.20 -0.98
C LEU A 138 8.17 -11.17 -2.11
N TYR A 139 7.41 -10.08 -2.24
CA TYR A 139 6.48 -9.91 -3.36
C TYR A 139 7.22 -9.74 -4.69
N ALA A 140 8.30 -8.96 -4.71
CA ALA A 140 9.10 -8.72 -5.91
C ALA A 140 9.80 -9.99 -6.42
N GLU A 141 10.21 -10.90 -5.53
CA GLU A 141 10.79 -12.21 -5.91
C GLU A 141 9.84 -13.04 -6.78
N ALA A 142 8.51 -12.84 -6.69
CA ALA A 142 7.52 -13.51 -7.55
C ALA A 142 7.44 -12.94 -8.97
N LYS A 143 8.20 -11.87 -9.26
CA LYS A 143 8.27 -11.17 -10.55
C LYS A 143 6.89 -10.92 -11.18
N PRO A 144 5.99 -10.24 -10.45
CA PRO A 144 4.69 -9.85 -10.99
C PRO A 144 4.86 -8.84 -12.14
N HIS A 145 3.85 -8.73 -12.99
CA HIS A 145 3.77 -7.70 -14.01
C HIS A 145 3.60 -6.32 -13.37
N VAL A 146 2.71 -6.22 -12.38
CA VAL A 146 2.49 -5.03 -11.56
C VAL A 146 2.41 -5.41 -10.08
N ILE A 147 3.03 -4.63 -9.21
CA ILE A 147 2.64 -4.53 -7.79
C ILE A 147 1.75 -3.30 -7.65
N TRP A 148 0.48 -3.54 -7.32
CA TRP A 148 -0.52 -2.50 -7.11
C TRP A 148 -0.46 -2.01 -5.67
N VAL A 149 0.09 -0.81 -5.49
CA VAL A 149 0.09 -0.06 -4.25
C VAL A 149 -1.35 0.35 -3.91
N GLU A 150 -1.78 0.05 -2.70
CA GLU A 150 -3.13 0.33 -2.21
C GLU A 150 -3.40 1.84 -2.05
N ASP A 151 -4.68 2.22 -2.14
CA ASP A 151 -5.12 3.62 -2.19
C ASP A 151 -4.98 4.35 -0.84
N ASP A 152 -4.69 3.64 0.25
CA ASP A 152 -4.36 4.19 1.57
C ASP A 152 -2.91 4.70 1.65
N ILE A 153 -2.12 4.65 0.57
CA ILE A 153 -0.90 5.46 0.37
C ILE A 153 -1.29 6.93 0.18
N ARG A 154 -1.75 7.52 1.29
CA ARG A 154 -2.22 8.89 1.44
C ARG A 154 -2.00 9.36 2.87
N THR A 155 -2.12 10.65 3.11
CA THR A 155 -1.89 11.24 4.44
C THR A 155 -3.18 11.51 5.23
N PHE A 156 -4.32 10.98 4.79
CA PHE A 156 -5.64 11.25 5.37
C PHE A 156 -6.54 10.00 5.32
N ASN A 157 -7.65 10.02 6.06
CA ASN A 157 -8.60 8.90 6.18
C ASN A 157 -7.96 7.63 6.74
N HIS A 158 -7.31 7.75 7.91
CA HIS A 158 -6.63 6.66 8.62
C HIS A 158 -7.28 6.42 9.98
N ALA A 159 -8.49 5.86 10.02
CA ALA A 159 -9.28 5.86 11.25
C ALA A 159 -8.57 5.09 12.40
N PRO A 160 -8.52 5.64 13.62
CA PRO A 160 -9.31 6.76 14.12
C PRO A 160 -8.78 8.17 13.78
N ALA A 161 -7.57 8.31 13.24
CA ALA A 161 -7.05 9.60 12.80
C ALA A 161 -7.82 10.11 11.57
N ARG A 162 -8.41 11.31 11.72
CA ARG A 162 -9.25 11.92 10.67
C ARG A 162 -8.43 12.39 9.46
N PHE A 163 -7.36 13.15 9.70
CA PHE A 163 -6.47 13.61 8.65
C PHE A 163 -5.10 13.91 9.21
N GLY A 164 -4.10 13.84 8.32
CA GLY A 164 -2.72 14.15 8.63
C GLY A 164 -2.06 13.13 9.53
N CYS A 165 -0.74 13.27 9.64
CA CYS A 165 0.02 12.71 10.74
C CYS A 165 0.73 13.87 11.46
N PHE A 166 0.49 13.96 12.77
CA PHE A 166 1.01 14.97 13.68
C PHE A 166 1.86 14.30 14.77
N CYS A 167 2.50 13.17 14.43
CA CYS A 167 3.43 12.49 15.32
C CYS A 167 4.68 13.37 15.52
N PRO A 168 5.51 13.09 16.53
CA PRO A 168 6.69 13.91 16.83
C PRO A 168 7.62 14.15 15.62
N GLU A 169 7.78 13.16 14.73
CA GLU A 169 8.60 13.32 13.53
C GLU A 169 8.00 14.24 12.47
N HIS A 170 6.68 14.20 12.29
CA HIS A 170 6.00 15.12 11.37
C HIS A 170 6.08 16.56 11.89
N LEU A 171 5.89 16.76 13.20
CA LEU A 171 6.03 18.07 13.82
C LEU A 171 7.47 18.58 13.76
N LYS A 172 8.46 17.69 13.90
CA LYS A 172 9.87 18.03 13.73
C LYS A 172 10.17 18.49 12.29
N LYS A 173 9.80 17.71 11.28
CA LYS A 173 9.97 18.09 9.86
C LYS A 173 9.25 19.39 9.53
N PHE A 174 8.06 19.59 10.07
CA PHE A 174 7.34 20.85 9.87
C PHE A 174 8.06 22.03 10.54
N SER A 175 8.51 21.85 11.79
CA SER A 175 9.26 22.87 12.55
C SER A 175 10.53 23.31 11.83
N GLU A 176 11.26 22.36 11.24
CA GLU A 176 12.45 22.62 10.44
C GLU A 176 12.14 23.50 9.22
N ARG A 177 11.02 23.26 8.52
CA ARG A 177 10.59 24.05 7.35
C ARG A 177 10.22 25.49 7.69
N VAL A 178 9.64 25.72 8.87
CA VAL A 178 9.22 27.07 9.29
C VAL A 178 10.28 27.78 10.14
N GLY A 179 11.41 27.12 10.43
CA GLY A 179 12.52 27.70 11.20
C GLY A 179 12.23 27.90 12.68
N GLN A 180 11.18 27.28 13.23
CA GLN A 180 10.82 27.38 14.65
C GLN A 180 10.10 26.13 15.13
N LYS A 181 10.17 25.85 16.44
CA LYS A 181 9.46 24.73 17.05
C LYS A 181 7.95 25.00 17.01
N VAL A 182 7.20 24.12 16.37
CA VAL A 182 5.73 24.21 16.26
C VAL A 182 5.07 23.01 16.94
N GLY A 183 4.08 23.29 17.79
CA GLY A 183 3.27 22.26 18.44
C GLY A 183 2.10 21.77 17.58
N ARG A 184 1.57 20.58 17.87
CA ARG A 184 0.37 20.05 17.17
C ARG A 184 -0.80 21.02 17.20
N HIS A 185 -1.18 21.50 18.39
CA HIS A 185 -2.36 22.37 18.53
C HIS A 185 -2.18 23.69 17.78
N GLU A 186 -0.96 24.25 17.80
CA GLU A 186 -0.60 25.46 17.08
C GLU A 186 -0.69 25.27 15.57
N LEU A 187 -0.09 24.20 15.05
CA LEU A 187 -0.17 23.86 13.63
C LEU A 187 -1.60 23.67 13.17
N VAL A 188 -2.37 22.85 13.91
CA VAL A 188 -3.78 22.55 13.58
C VAL A 188 -4.62 23.82 13.59
N ALA A 189 -4.48 24.66 14.62
CA ALA A 189 -5.19 25.94 14.69
C ALA A 189 -4.85 26.86 13.51
N ALA A 190 -3.58 26.91 13.10
CA ALA A 190 -3.14 27.73 11.97
C ALA A 190 -3.71 27.22 10.64
N ILE A 191 -3.59 25.93 10.33
CA ILE A 191 -3.98 25.39 9.01
C ILE A 191 -5.49 25.23 8.84
N LEU A 192 -6.24 25.12 9.94
CA LEU A 192 -7.71 25.04 9.93
C LEU A 192 -8.41 26.38 10.15
N LYS A 193 -7.67 27.47 10.38
CA LYS A 193 -8.26 28.80 10.60
C LYS A 193 -9.20 29.18 9.44
N PRO A 194 -10.48 29.52 9.71
CA PRO A 194 -11.40 29.98 8.68
C PRO A 194 -10.93 31.30 8.03
N GLY A 195 -11.39 31.54 6.80
CA GLY A 195 -11.06 32.74 6.03
C GLY A 195 -9.78 32.56 5.20
N LYS A 196 -8.94 33.59 5.12
CA LYS A 196 -7.69 33.53 4.36
C LYS A 196 -6.77 32.44 4.97
N PRO A 197 -6.36 31.41 4.20
CA PRO A 197 -5.50 30.35 4.72
C PRO A 197 -4.20 30.90 5.29
N HIS A 198 -3.81 30.39 6.47
CA HIS A 198 -2.49 30.69 7.02
C HIS A 198 -1.38 30.18 6.07
N PRO A 199 -0.26 30.90 5.88
CA PRO A 199 0.83 30.46 5.00
C PRO A 199 1.36 29.06 5.32
N TRP A 200 1.32 28.66 6.59
CA TRP A 200 1.66 27.31 7.04
C TRP A 200 0.85 26.20 6.38
N ARG A 201 -0.36 26.48 5.91
CA ARG A 201 -1.18 25.48 5.21
C ARG A 201 -0.52 25.02 3.92
N ALA A 202 0.07 25.93 3.15
CA ALA A 202 0.81 25.58 1.94
C ALA A 202 2.04 24.73 2.29
N ILE A 203 2.86 25.21 3.25
CA ILE A 203 4.06 24.49 3.73
C ILE A 203 3.71 23.08 4.23
N TYR A 204 2.59 22.94 4.95
CA TYR A 204 2.11 21.64 5.42
C TYR A 204 1.74 20.73 4.25
N LEU A 205 0.94 21.21 3.28
CA LEU A 205 0.54 20.42 2.12
C LEU A 205 1.73 20.02 1.25
N ASP A 206 2.69 20.92 1.04
CA ASP A 206 3.94 20.64 0.31
C ASP A 206 4.75 19.56 1.03
N MET A 207 4.89 19.66 2.36
CA MET A 207 5.53 18.62 3.16
C MET A 207 4.83 17.27 3.01
N GLN A 208 3.49 17.23 3.07
CA GLN A 208 2.74 15.98 2.90
C GLN A 208 2.93 15.39 1.50
N ALA A 209 2.95 16.23 0.45
CA ALA A 209 3.18 15.78 -0.92
C ALA A 209 4.58 15.19 -1.10
N GLU A 210 5.61 15.88 -0.61
CA GLU A 210 7.00 15.40 -0.65
C GLU A 210 7.17 14.07 0.10
N LEU A 211 6.54 13.93 1.28
CA LEU A 211 6.56 12.68 2.03
C LEU A 211 5.94 11.52 1.26
N MET A 212 4.85 11.75 0.53
CA MET A 212 4.25 10.71 -0.30
C MET A 212 5.12 10.34 -1.48
N ILE A 213 5.73 11.32 -2.16
CA ILE A 213 6.69 11.09 -3.25
C ILE A 213 7.87 10.25 -2.75
N GLU A 214 8.45 10.62 -1.60
CA GLU A 214 9.55 9.88 -0.99
C GLU A 214 9.13 8.44 -0.64
N THR A 215 7.91 8.26 -0.13
CA THR A 215 7.38 6.95 0.24
C THR A 215 7.21 6.04 -0.99
N VAL A 216 6.60 6.53 -2.08
CA VAL A 216 6.45 5.71 -3.29
C VAL A 216 7.78 5.46 -4.00
N ALA A 217 8.72 6.42 -3.97
CA ALA A 217 10.08 6.22 -4.47
C ALA A 217 10.83 5.15 -3.67
N PHE A 218 10.66 5.13 -2.35
CA PHE A 218 11.19 4.09 -1.48
C PHE A 218 10.65 2.70 -1.88
N LEU A 219 9.34 2.57 -2.05
CA LEU A 219 8.71 1.31 -2.48
C LEU A 219 9.23 0.87 -3.87
N ALA A 220 9.37 1.81 -4.81
CA ALA A 220 9.91 1.53 -6.14
C ALA A 220 11.33 1.01 -6.11
N ARG A 221 12.21 1.67 -5.35
CA ARG A 221 13.58 1.21 -5.16
C ARG A 221 13.62 -0.22 -4.61
N VAL A 222 12.86 -0.50 -3.55
CA VAL A 222 12.80 -1.82 -2.91
C VAL A 222 12.42 -2.92 -3.90
N VAL A 223 11.41 -2.67 -4.75
CA VAL A 223 10.94 -3.65 -5.74
C VAL A 223 11.96 -3.83 -6.87
N HIS A 224 12.44 -2.73 -7.45
CA HIS A 224 13.33 -2.78 -8.61
C HIS A 224 14.73 -3.32 -8.28
N GLU A 225 15.17 -3.27 -7.02
CA GLU A 225 16.38 -3.98 -6.55
C GLU A 225 16.29 -5.51 -6.78
N ILE A 226 15.08 -6.07 -6.74
CA ILE A 226 14.84 -7.52 -6.89
C ILE A 226 14.27 -7.88 -8.27
N SER A 227 13.38 -7.04 -8.79
CA SER A 227 12.63 -7.30 -10.02
C SER A 227 12.52 -6.02 -10.86
N PRO A 228 13.58 -5.64 -11.60
CA PRO A 228 13.67 -4.38 -12.35
C PRO A 228 12.55 -4.16 -13.38
N GLU A 229 11.97 -5.25 -13.90
CA GLU A 229 10.90 -5.23 -14.91
C GLU A 229 9.49 -5.18 -14.31
N THR A 230 9.36 -5.30 -12.97
CA THR A 230 8.06 -5.21 -12.30
C THR A 230 7.60 -3.77 -12.29
N ASN A 231 6.41 -3.50 -12.82
CA ASN A 231 5.81 -2.18 -12.73
C ASN A 231 5.20 -1.93 -11.35
N LEU A 232 5.06 -0.66 -10.99
CA LEU A 232 4.28 -0.23 -9.84
C LEU A 232 3.10 0.60 -10.30
N GLY A 233 1.92 0.24 -9.82
CA GLY A 233 0.66 0.96 -10.08
C GLY A 233 0.06 1.44 -8.77
N LEU A 234 -0.56 2.61 -8.78
CA LEU A 234 -1.46 3.03 -7.71
C LEU A 234 -2.87 2.54 -8.03
N MET A 235 -3.53 1.90 -7.08
CA MET A 235 -4.90 1.43 -7.21
C MET A 235 -5.92 2.56 -7.09
#